data_AF-A0A5N5WWT7-F1
#
_entry.id   AF-A0A5N5WWT7-F1
#
_cell.length_a   1.000
_cell.length_b   1.000
_cell.length_c   1.000
_cell.angle_alpha   90.00
_cell.angle_beta   90.00
_cell.angle_gamma   90.00
#
_symmetry.space_group_name_H-M   'P 1'
#
loop_
_entity.id
_entity.type
_entity.pdbx_description
1 polymer ?
#
loop_
_entity_poly.entity_id
_entity_poly.type
_entity_poly.pdbx_seq_one_letter_code
_entity_poly.pdbx_strand_id
1 'polypeptide(L)'
;MADKSPGLEDQSAAAATIASESQTGKSGKRDAFAELLAPKPKQAKHTKASPPSNKRAIGGPRDALGAYIAKPESYPSSIVVYHNEDFVAIHDLFPKSTLHLLLLPREATKTRLHPFEALEDPVFLSKVKKETKLLRSLAAGELRRRYGKYSAQDKERQEALSADPPPDELPPGRDWEREIVCGVHAVPSMNHLHIHVISIDRYSDWLKHKKHYNSFSTPFFVPIDDFPLAQDDARRHPTREGYLRRDYICWRCGKDYGNKFSELKVHLEEEFNEWKQL
;
A
#
# COMPACT_ATOMS: atom_id res chain seq x y z
N MET A 1 -29.28 -43.96 -32.45
CA MET A 1 -29.37 -44.49 -33.83
C MET A 1 -28.49 -43.56 -34.66
N ALA A 2 -27.37 -43.99 -35.25
CA ALA A 2 -27.28 -44.87 -36.43
C ALA A 2 -28.00 -44.23 -37.63
N ASP A 3 -27.41 -44.01 -38.82
CA ASP A 3 -26.16 -44.53 -39.44
C ASP A 3 -25.63 -43.46 -40.47
N LYS A 4 -24.58 -43.54 -41.31
CA LYS A 4 -23.62 -44.57 -41.78
C LYS A 4 -22.39 -43.89 -42.48
N SER A 5 -21.35 -44.64 -42.87
CA SER A 5 -20.33 -44.29 -43.90
C SER A 5 -20.55 -45.06 -45.22
N PRO A 6 -20.00 -44.64 -46.40
CA PRO A 6 -18.61 -44.92 -46.86
C PRO A 6 -17.91 -43.64 -47.42
N GLY A 7 -16.75 -43.63 -48.12
CA GLY A 7 -15.75 -44.66 -48.52
C GLY A 7 -15.26 -44.50 -49.99
N LEU A 8 -14.16 -45.20 -50.37
CA LEU A 8 -13.39 -45.13 -51.66
C LEU A 8 -12.58 -43.81 -51.85
N GLU A 9 -11.27 -43.76 -52.15
CA GLU A 9 -10.34 -44.54 -53.04
C GLU A 9 -10.55 -44.20 -54.54
N ASP A 10 -9.54 -43.87 -55.36
CA ASP A 10 -8.28 -44.60 -55.61
C ASP A 10 -7.05 -43.68 -55.97
N GLN A 11 -6.01 -44.23 -56.62
CA GLN A 11 -4.59 -43.79 -56.59
C GLN A 11 -3.99 -43.18 -57.90
N SER A 12 -2.66 -42.93 -57.85
CA SER A 12 -1.66 -42.86 -58.95
C SER A 12 -1.32 -41.48 -59.56
N ALA A 13 -0.18 -41.27 -60.26
CA ALA A 13 1.22 -41.73 -60.11
C ALA A 13 2.14 -41.01 -61.13
N ALA A 14 3.45 -40.97 -60.88
CA ALA A 14 4.55 -40.52 -61.78
C ALA A 14 4.49 -39.05 -62.28
N ALA A 15 5.51 -38.19 -62.15
CA ALA A 15 6.97 -38.29 -62.38
C ALA A 15 7.40 -38.12 -63.84
N ALA A 16 8.00 -36.96 -64.15
CA ALA A 16 8.84 -36.68 -65.32
C ALA A 16 9.89 -35.62 -64.94
N THR A 17 11.05 -35.62 -65.62
CA THR A 17 12.27 -34.93 -65.20
C THR A 17 12.98 -34.28 -66.40
N ILE A 18 14.03 -33.50 -66.12
CA ILE A 18 15.15 -33.06 -67.00
C ILE A 18 15.12 -31.54 -67.33
N ALA A 19 16.33 -30.98 -67.27
CA ALA A 19 16.65 -29.56 -67.31
C ALA A 19 16.88 -29.04 -68.74
N SER A 20 17.07 -27.72 -68.85
CA SER A 20 18.11 -27.17 -69.72
C SER A 20 18.66 -25.85 -69.14
N GLU A 21 19.87 -25.50 -69.53
CA GLU A 21 20.59 -24.29 -69.11
C GLU A 21 20.32 -23.13 -70.08
N SER A 22 20.60 -21.89 -69.69
CA SER A 22 21.73 -21.14 -70.28
C SER A 22 21.78 -19.66 -69.88
N GLN A 23 22.91 -19.04 -70.22
CA GLN A 23 23.39 -17.74 -69.76
C GLN A 23 22.73 -16.57 -70.51
N THR A 24 22.58 -15.42 -69.85
CA THR A 24 23.41 -14.21 -70.07
C THR A 24 22.87 -13.04 -69.23
N GLY A 25 23.72 -12.08 -68.86
CA GLY A 25 23.36 -11.01 -67.94
C GLY A 25 23.56 -9.60 -68.50
N LYS A 26 23.00 -8.59 -67.82
CA LYS A 26 23.48 -7.21 -67.91
C LYS A 26 23.12 -6.36 -66.69
N SER A 27 23.86 -5.26 -66.58
CA SER A 27 23.89 -4.27 -65.51
C SER A 27 22.54 -3.75 -64.99
N GLY A 28 22.33 -3.91 -63.68
CA GLY A 28 22.40 -2.78 -62.75
C GLY A 28 21.31 -1.70 -62.81
N LYS A 29 20.37 -1.79 -61.87
CA LYS A 29 19.88 -0.68 -61.03
C LYS A 29 19.50 -1.25 -59.67
N ARG A 30 19.89 -0.60 -58.57
CA ARG A 30 19.41 -0.94 -57.22
C ARG A 30 18.09 -0.20 -57.00
N ASP A 31 17.02 -0.95 -56.81
CA ASP A 31 15.71 -0.36 -56.50
C ASP A 31 15.57 -0.17 -54.98
N ALA A 32 15.49 1.09 -54.55
CA ALA A 32 15.46 1.46 -53.13
C ALA A 32 14.21 0.99 -52.39
N PHE A 33 13.14 0.59 -53.10
CA PHE A 33 11.94 0.03 -52.47
C PHE A 33 12.06 -1.45 -52.12
N ALA A 34 12.94 -2.21 -52.78
CA ALA A 34 13.13 -3.64 -52.51
C ALA A 34 13.81 -3.89 -51.15
N GLU A 35 14.68 -2.98 -50.71
CA GLU A 35 15.45 -3.11 -49.45
C GLU A 35 14.60 -2.81 -48.20
N LEU A 36 13.51 -2.06 -48.34
CA LEU A 36 12.58 -1.71 -47.26
C LEU A 36 11.60 -2.82 -46.86
N LEU A 37 11.40 -3.82 -47.73
CA LEU A 37 10.43 -4.91 -47.53
C LEU A 37 11.09 -6.28 -47.27
N ALA A 38 12.41 -6.34 -47.18
CA ALA A 38 13.14 -7.57 -46.90
C ALA A 38 12.97 -8.03 -45.42
N PRO A 39 12.65 -9.31 -45.16
CA PRO A 39 12.53 -9.82 -43.79
C PRO A 39 13.90 -9.84 -43.10
N LYS A 40 14.00 -9.17 -41.94
CA LYS A 40 15.28 -8.99 -41.22
C LYS A 40 15.89 -10.34 -40.79
N PRO A 41 17.21 -10.56 -40.97
CA PRO A 41 17.87 -11.80 -40.59
C PRO A 41 17.84 -12.01 -39.07
N LYS A 42 17.54 -13.23 -38.64
CA LYS A 42 17.50 -13.62 -37.22
C LYS A 42 18.93 -13.68 -36.65
N GLN A 43 19.34 -12.66 -35.89
CA GLN A 43 20.58 -12.72 -35.12
C GLN A 43 20.52 -13.80 -34.03
N ALA A 44 21.63 -14.51 -33.82
CA ALA A 44 21.74 -15.56 -32.82
C ALA A 44 21.68 -15.00 -31.38
N LYS A 45 21.04 -15.76 -30.46
CA LYS A 45 20.93 -15.38 -29.05
C LYS A 45 22.26 -15.57 -28.31
N HIS A 46 23.03 -14.51 -28.14
CA HIS A 46 24.08 -14.50 -27.11
C HIS A 46 23.45 -14.46 -25.71
N THR A 47 23.62 -15.53 -24.94
CA THR A 47 23.20 -15.62 -23.54
C THR A 47 24.14 -14.80 -22.65
N LYS A 48 23.87 -13.50 -22.49
CA LYS A 48 24.46 -12.71 -21.40
C LYS A 48 23.68 -12.98 -20.11
N ALA A 49 24.35 -13.53 -19.10
CA ALA A 49 23.77 -13.65 -17.77
C ALA A 49 23.60 -12.26 -17.14
N SER A 50 22.37 -11.89 -16.79
CA SER A 50 22.08 -10.63 -16.11
C SER A 50 22.43 -10.75 -14.61
N PRO A 51 23.22 -9.82 -14.03
CA PRO A 51 23.43 -9.78 -12.58
C PRO A 51 22.13 -9.33 -11.87
N PRO A 52 21.83 -9.85 -10.67
CA PRO A 52 20.63 -9.45 -9.93
C PRO A 52 20.82 -8.08 -9.25
N SER A 53 20.48 -6.99 -9.95
CA SER A 53 20.56 -5.63 -9.41
C SER A 53 19.18 -5.07 -9.04
N ASN A 54 18.61 -5.53 -7.93
CA ASN A 54 17.37 -4.98 -7.34
C ASN A 54 17.59 -3.60 -6.65
N LYS A 55 18.49 -2.77 -7.21
CA LYS A 55 18.76 -1.40 -6.76
C LYS A 55 17.61 -0.51 -7.23
N ARG A 56 16.58 -0.38 -6.38
CA ARG A 56 15.45 0.54 -6.59
C ARG A 56 16.00 1.94 -6.90
N ALA A 57 15.60 2.52 -8.02
CA ALA A 57 16.04 3.86 -8.42
C ALA A 57 15.70 4.87 -7.33
N ILE A 58 16.66 5.75 -7.00
CA ILE A 58 16.54 6.77 -5.96
C ILE A 58 16.11 8.09 -6.63
N GLY A 59 15.06 8.72 -6.09
CA GLY A 59 14.55 10.01 -6.55
C GLY A 59 13.23 9.94 -7.32
N GLY A 60 12.52 8.80 -7.27
CA GLY A 60 11.17 8.68 -7.82
C GLY A 60 10.09 9.20 -6.86
N PRO A 61 8.83 9.33 -7.30
CA PRO A 61 7.72 9.76 -6.42
C PRO A 61 7.56 8.90 -5.16
N ARG A 62 7.92 7.61 -5.22
CA ARG A 62 7.91 6.68 -4.09
C ARG A 62 8.97 6.99 -3.01
N ASP A 63 9.96 7.83 -3.31
CA ASP A 63 10.98 8.28 -2.38
C ASP A 63 10.60 9.56 -1.61
N ALA A 64 9.47 10.22 -1.91
CA ALA A 64 9.14 11.54 -1.38
C ALA A 64 9.23 11.68 0.16
N LEU A 65 8.92 10.61 0.91
CA LEU A 65 9.04 10.58 2.37
C LEU A 65 10.47 10.88 2.88
N GLY A 66 11.50 10.63 2.07
CA GLY A 66 12.90 10.84 2.45
C GLY A 66 13.26 12.30 2.70
N ALA A 67 12.49 13.26 2.15
CA ALA A 67 12.70 14.68 2.39
C ALA A 67 12.39 15.06 3.86
N TYR A 68 11.30 14.55 4.42
CA TYR A 68 10.94 14.72 5.84
C TYR A 68 11.96 14.06 6.78
N ILE A 69 12.56 12.95 6.37
CA ILE A 69 13.57 12.22 7.16
C ILE A 69 14.90 12.98 7.18
N ALA A 70 15.29 13.57 6.04
CA ALA A 70 16.55 14.26 5.87
C ALA A 70 16.60 15.64 6.55
N LYS A 71 15.50 16.41 6.50
CA LYS A 71 15.40 17.77 7.07
C LYS A 71 14.02 18.04 7.70
N PRO A 72 13.62 17.31 8.76
CA PRO A 72 12.32 17.52 9.40
C PRO A 72 12.12 18.97 9.89
N GLU A 73 13.20 19.64 10.31
CA GLU A 73 13.21 21.03 10.78
C GLU A 73 12.90 22.07 9.70
N SER A 74 12.89 21.68 8.42
CA SER A 74 12.53 22.56 7.29
C SER A 74 11.03 22.64 7.02
N TYR A 75 10.20 21.92 7.79
CA TYR A 75 8.75 21.84 7.61
C TYR A 75 7.99 22.45 8.80
N PRO A 76 6.82 23.07 8.57
CA PRO A 76 5.96 23.56 9.64
C PRO A 76 5.33 22.43 10.45
N SER A 77 4.86 22.75 11.66
CA SER A 77 4.17 21.82 12.57
C SER A 77 2.85 21.26 12.04
N SER A 78 2.29 21.84 10.98
CA SER A 78 1.15 21.30 10.22
C SER A 78 1.53 20.13 9.30
N ILE A 79 2.81 19.82 9.15
CA ILE A 79 3.34 18.70 8.35
C ILE A 79 4.14 17.75 9.25
N VAL A 80 5.14 18.26 9.98
CA VAL A 80 5.95 17.48 10.92
C VAL A 80 5.43 17.71 12.34
N VAL A 81 4.87 16.67 12.95
CA VAL A 81 4.31 16.73 14.32
C VAL A 81 5.43 16.89 15.34
N TYR A 82 6.51 16.11 15.18
CA TYR A 82 7.78 16.25 15.91
C TYR A 82 8.89 15.45 15.22
N HIS A 83 10.14 15.62 15.67
CA HIS A 83 11.25 14.74 15.33
C HIS A 83 12.21 14.58 16.51
N ASN A 84 12.96 13.47 16.53
CA ASN A 84 14.07 13.22 17.44
C ASN A 84 15.26 12.61 16.65
N GLU A 85 16.26 12.05 17.33
CA GLU A 85 17.43 11.47 16.68
C GLU A 85 17.10 10.22 15.86
N ASP A 86 16.18 9.38 16.35
CA ASP A 86 15.80 8.10 15.73
C ASP A 86 14.64 8.22 14.72
N PHE A 87 13.71 9.17 14.92
CA PHE A 87 12.42 9.21 14.22
C PHE A 87 11.94 10.62 13.83
N VAL A 88 11.05 10.66 12.83
CA VAL A 88 10.23 11.83 12.46
C VAL A 88 8.77 11.40 12.42
N ALA A 89 7.88 12.15 13.07
CA ALA A 89 6.43 11.94 12.99
C ALA A 89 5.80 13.01 12.09
N ILE A 90 5.01 12.61 11.09
CA ILE A 90 4.36 13.52 10.14
C ILE A 90 2.86 13.23 9.99
N HIS A 91 2.10 14.19 9.47
CA HIS A 91 0.77 13.94 8.91
C HIS A 91 0.90 13.22 7.54
N ASP A 92 0.07 12.20 7.28
CA ASP A 92 -0.06 11.66 5.90
C ASP A 92 -0.76 12.73 5.03
N LEU A 93 -0.17 13.06 3.87
CA LEU A 93 -0.70 14.04 2.91
C LEU A 93 -2.06 13.63 2.31
N PHE A 94 -2.36 12.33 2.32
CA PHE A 94 -3.57 11.73 1.77
C PHE A 94 -4.25 10.85 2.84
N PRO A 95 -4.67 11.40 4.00
CA PRO A 95 -5.06 10.64 5.19
C PRO A 95 -6.21 9.66 4.91
N LYS A 96 -6.15 8.41 5.41
CA LYS A 96 -7.17 7.36 5.10
C LYS A 96 -8.26 7.19 6.17
N SER A 97 -8.18 7.98 7.24
CA SER A 97 -9.16 8.19 8.31
C SER A 97 -9.11 9.67 8.71
N THR A 98 -9.95 10.12 9.63
CA THR A 98 -9.96 11.53 10.08
C THR A 98 -8.64 11.99 10.71
N LEU A 99 -7.89 11.08 11.35
CA LEU A 99 -6.50 11.28 11.76
C LEU A 99 -5.62 10.18 11.18
N HIS A 100 -4.58 10.57 10.44
CA HIS A 100 -3.58 9.67 9.89
C HIS A 100 -2.19 10.29 9.96
N LEU A 101 -1.31 9.66 10.74
CA LEU A 101 0.08 10.06 10.95
C LEU A 101 1.01 8.94 10.48
N LEU A 102 2.22 9.31 10.06
CA LEU A 102 3.30 8.39 9.71
C LEU A 102 4.50 8.63 10.62
N LEU A 103 4.99 7.57 11.26
CA LEU A 103 6.28 7.56 11.95
C LEU A 103 7.37 6.99 11.02
N LEU A 104 8.43 7.77 10.81
CA LEU A 104 9.49 7.49 9.85
C LEU A 104 10.83 7.31 10.59
N PRO A 105 11.52 6.16 10.48
CA PRO A 105 12.84 5.96 11.08
C PRO A 105 13.93 6.66 10.27
N ARG A 106 14.83 7.35 10.98
CA ARG A 106 15.98 8.09 10.44
C ARG A 106 17.22 7.21 10.24
N GLU A 107 17.29 6.06 10.91
CA GLU A 107 18.39 5.09 10.80
C GLU A 107 18.53 4.60 9.34
N ALA A 108 19.60 4.99 8.64
CA ALA A 108 19.75 4.80 7.20
C ALA A 108 19.77 3.33 6.76
N THR A 109 20.26 2.45 7.64
CA THR A 109 20.24 0.98 7.56
C THR A 109 18.83 0.39 7.58
N LYS A 110 17.86 1.05 8.20
CA LYS A 110 16.47 0.58 8.37
C LYS A 110 15.50 1.24 7.41
N THR A 111 15.74 2.52 7.11
CA THR A 111 14.77 3.40 6.44
C THR A 111 14.36 2.93 5.03
N ARG A 112 15.10 2.03 4.37
CA ARG A 112 14.76 1.44 3.06
C ARG A 112 14.49 -0.07 3.04
N LEU A 113 14.52 -0.75 4.18
CA LEU A 113 14.24 -2.19 4.29
C LEU A 113 12.76 -2.49 4.07
N HIS A 114 12.41 -3.76 3.87
CA HIS A 114 11.01 -4.17 3.99
C HIS A 114 10.52 -4.03 5.45
N PRO A 115 9.27 -3.64 5.73
CA PRO A 115 8.80 -3.50 7.11
C PRO A 115 9.01 -4.76 7.96
N PHE A 116 8.78 -5.94 7.38
CA PHE A 116 8.95 -7.22 8.09
C PHE A 116 10.43 -7.56 8.34
N GLU A 117 11.34 -7.11 7.48
CA GLU A 117 12.80 -7.30 7.59
C GLU A 117 13.39 -6.33 8.63
N ALA A 118 12.93 -5.07 8.65
CA ALA A 118 13.34 -4.09 9.65
C ALA A 118 12.89 -4.49 11.07
N LEU A 119 11.65 -4.96 11.21
CA LEU A 119 11.00 -5.30 12.48
C LEU A 119 11.33 -6.73 12.98
N GLU A 120 12.21 -7.46 12.30
CA GLU A 120 12.83 -8.69 12.83
C GLU A 120 14.03 -8.40 13.75
N ASP A 121 14.61 -7.18 13.70
CA ASP A 121 15.60 -6.73 14.68
C ASP A 121 14.91 -6.33 16.01
N PRO A 122 15.20 -7.01 17.14
CA PRO A 122 14.52 -6.75 18.41
C PRO A 122 14.87 -5.40 19.04
N VAL A 123 16.06 -4.84 18.78
CA VAL A 123 16.49 -3.54 19.30
C VAL A 123 15.75 -2.43 18.55
N PHE A 124 15.73 -2.50 17.22
CA PHE A 124 14.98 -1.56 16.39
C PHE A 124 13.46 -1.68 16.62
N LEU A 125 12.92 -2.89 16.72
CA LEU A 125 11.51 -3.13 17.06
C LEU A 125 11.14 -2.54 18.43
N SER A 126 12.02 -2.64 19.43
CA SER A 126 11.81 -2.03 20.76
C SER A 126 11.75 -0.49 20.67
N LYS A 127 12.66 0.14 19.91
CA LYS A 127 12.60 1.58 19.60
C LYS A 127 11.27 1.94 18.91
N VAL A 128 10.88 1.22 17.86
CA VAL A 128 9.62 1.44 17.12
C VAL A 128 8.41 1.29 18.04
N LYS A 129 8.34 0.25 18.89
CA LYS A 129 7.23 0.04 19.83
C LYS A 129 7.11 1.18 20.84
N LYS A 130 8.22 1.64 21.43
CA LYS A 130 8.25 2.78 22.34
C LYS A 130 7.76 4.08 21.67
N GLU A 131 8.31 4.41 20.51
CA GLU A 131 8.01 5.65 19.79
C GLU A 131 6.57 5.64 19.22
N THR A 132 6.12 4.50 18.71
CA THR A 132 4.74 4.32 18.23
C THR A 132 3.73 4.52 19.36
N LYS A 133 4.04 4.11 20.60
CA LYS A 133 3.19 4.39 21.76
C LYS A 133 3.12 5.89 22.05
N LEU A 134 4.25 6.61 22.03
CA LEU A 134 4.26 8.07 22.22
C LEU A 134 3.40 8.79 21.16
N LEU A 135 3.56 8.43 19.88
CA LEU A 135 2.75 8.99 18.80
C LEU A 135 1.26 8.63 18.93
N ARG A 136 0.92 7.44 19.46
CA ARG A 136 -0.47 7.04 19.75
C ARG A 136 -1.11 7.93 20.81
N SER A 137 -0.42 8.22 21.92
CA SER A 137 -0.93 9.12 22.97
C SER A 137 -1.13 10.54 22.45
N LEU A 138 -0.21 11.07 21.64
CA LEU A 138 -0.36 12.38 20.99
C LEU A 138 -1.54 12.40 20.01
N ALA A 139 -1.71 11.34 19.22
CA ALA A 139 -2.85 11.19 18.32
C ALA A 139 -4.19 11.06 19.06
N ALA A 140 -4.23 10.41 20.22
CA ALA A 140 -5.41 10.34 21.08
C ALA A 140 -5.79 11.72 21.65
N GLY A 141 -4.80 12.51 22.06
CA GLY A 141 -5.00 13.92 22.42
C GLY A 141 -5.57 14.75 21.27
N GLU A 142 -5.13 14.52 20.04
CA GLU A 142 -5.65 15.20 18.85
C GLU A 142 -7.09 14.76 18.49
N LEU A 143 -7.44 13.49 18.64
CA LEU A 143 -8.84 13.03 18.51
C LEU A 143 -9.73 13.67 19.57
N ARG A 144 -9.31 13.68 20.84
CA ARG A 144 -10.02 14.37 21.93
C ARG A 144 -10.20 15.86 21.64
N ARG A 145 -9.18 16.54 21.11
CA ARG A 145 -9.26 17.97 20.73
C ARG A 145 -10.28 18.23 19.62
N ARG A 146 -10.40 17.32 18.64
CA ARG A 146 -11.35 17.45 17.52
C ARG A 146 -12.78 17.07 17.90
N TYR A 147 -12.95 15.99 18.64
CA TYR A 147 -14.23 15.27 18.79
C TYR A 147 -14.73 15.12 20.23
N GLY A 148 -13.90 15.41 21.25
CA GLY A 148 -14.28 15.32 22.67
C GLY A 148 -15.45 16.23 23.09
N LYS A 149 -15.76 17.27 22.30
CA LYS A 149 -16.95 18.13 22.48
C LYS A 149 -18.25 17.56 21.89
N TYR A 150 -18.18 16.41 21.23
CA TYR A 150 -19.34 15.67 20.70
C TYR A 150 -19.53 14.31 21.39
N SER A 151 -18.44 13.75 21.91
CA SER A 151 -18.35 12.49 22.67
C SER A 151 -19.14 12.55 23.98
N ALA A 152 -20.12 11.65 24.14
CA ALA A 152 -20.89 11.50 25.36
C ALA A 152 -20.02 11.03 26.54
N GLN A 153 -19.05 10.14 26.28
CA GLN A 153 -18.06 9.68 27.27
C GLN A 153 -17.07 10.78 27.73
N ASP A 154 -16.88 11.86 26.96
CA ASP A 154 -16.12 13.03 27.42
C ASP A 154 -17.01 14.10 28.07
N LYS A 155 -18.34 13.96 28.11
CA LYS A 155 -19.26 15.03 28.55
C LYS A 155 -18.88 15.60 29.93
N GLU A 156 -18.79 14.75 30.95
CA GLU A 156 -18.41 15.15 32.32
C GLU A 156 -17.04 15.84 32.35
N ARG A 157 -16.12 15.43 31.47
CA ARG A 157 -14.79 16.02 31.32
C ARG A 157 -14.83 17.40 30.66
N GLN A 158 -15.71 17.62 29.68
CA GLN A 158 -15.90 18.94 29.06
C GLN A 158 -16.60 19.91 30.02
N GLU A 159 -17.57 19.42 30.79
CA GLU A 159 -18.25 20.20 31.82
C GLU A 159 -17.27 20.60 32.94
N ALA A 160 -16.45 19.67 33.44
CA ALA A 160 -15.39 19.97 34.40
C ALA A 160 -14.33 20.95 33.85
N LEU A 161 -13.92 20.80 32.59
CA LEU A 161 -12.97 21.71 31.93
C LEU A 161 -13.54 23.13 31.71
N SER A 162 -14.86 23.27 31.75
CA SER A 162 -15.59 24.53 31.55
C SER A 162 -16.14 25.13 32.84
N ALA A 163 -15.84 24.53 34.00
CA ALA A 163 -16.21 25.05 35.31
C ALA A 163 -15.34 26.26 35.71
N ASP A 164 -15.87 27.12 36.58
CA ASP A 164 -15.15 28.25 37.16
C ASP A 164 -15.29 28.24 38.70
N PRO A 165 -14.21 27.99 39.47
CA PRO A 165 -12.90 27.56 38.99
C PRO A 165 -12.94 26.13 38.41
N PRO A 166 -12.05 25.78 37.46
CA PRO A 166 -11.88 24.40 37.02
C PRO A 166 -11.26 23.56 38.14
N PRO A 167 -11.57 22.26 38.25
CA PRO A 167 -10.98 21.38 39.26
C PRO A 167 -9.51 21.05 38.94
N ASP A 168 -8.70 20.82 39.98
CA ASP A 168 -7.28 20.46 39.87
C ASP A 168 -7.06 19.16 39.05
N GLU A 169 -7.98 18.20 39.17
CA GLU A 169 -8.01 16.98 38.37
C GLU A 169 -9.27 16.92 37.51
N LEU A 170 -9.09 16.67 36.20
CA LEU A 170 -10.19 16.48 35.25
C LEU A 170 -10.59 15.00 35.16
N PRO A 171 -11.89 14.67 35.03
CA PRO A 171 -12.34 13.30 34.75
C PRO A 171 -11.60 12.66 33.57
N PRO A 172 -11.43 11.32 33.56
CA PRO A 172 -10.63 10.65 32.55
C PRO A 172 -11.17 10.85 31.12
N GLY A 173 -12.49 10.95 30.96
CA GLY A 173 -13.17 11.05 29.66
C GLY A 173 -13.07 9.76 28.84
N ARG A 174 -13.31 9.87 27.53
CA ARG A 174 -13.24 8.72 26.61
C ARG A 174 -11.80 8.26 26.38
N ASP A 175 -11.57 6.95 26.33
CA ASP A 175 -10.28 6.35 25.94
C ASP A 175 -10.05 6.45 24.42
N TRP A 176 -9.51 7.59 24.00
CA TRP A 176 -9.15 7.85 22.60
C TRP A 176 -7.90 7.08 22.14
N GLU A 177 -7.12 6.44 23.01
CA GLU A 177 -6.00 5.60 22.57
C GLU A 177 -6.50 4.29 21.97
N ARG A 178 -7.60 3.74 22.47
CA ARG A 178 -8.27 2.55 21.89
C ARG A 178 -8.84 2.80 20.50
N GLU A 179 -9.14 4.04 20.16
CA GLU A 179 -9.69 4.47 18.86
C GLU A 179 -8.64 4.58 17.74
N ILE A 180 -7.40 4.17 18.00
CA ILE A 180 -6.24 4.31 17.12
C ILE A 180 -5.57 2.95 16.94
N VAL A 181 -5.26 2.60 15.68
CA VAL A 181 -4.46 1.42 15.34
C VAL A 181 -3.10 1.83 14.79
N CYS A 182 -2.07 1.08 15.18
CA CYS A 182 -0.69 1.36 14.82
C CYS A 182 -0.08 0.15 14.11
N GLY A 183 0.48 0.32 12.91
CA GLY A 183 0.90 -0.82 12.09
C GLY A 183 1.59 -0.46 10.78
N VAL A 184 1.99 -1.49 10.03
CA VAL A 184 2.64 -1.38 8.72
C VAL A 184 1.83 -2.10 7.65
N HIS A 185 1.96 -1.65 6.41
CA HIS A 185 1.42 -2.37 5.25
C HIS A 185 2.32 -3.55 4.87
N ALA A 186 1.72 -4.72 4.66
CA ALA A 186 2.40 -5.95 4.25
C ALA A 186 3.11 -5.86 2.88
N VAL A 187 2.72 -4.89 2.04
CA VAL A 187 3.54 -4.42 0.91
C VAL A 187 3.48 -2.88 0.90
N PRO A 188 4.57 -2.16 1.22
CA PRO A 188 4.55 -0.70 1.33
C PRO A 188 4.40 0.00 -0.02
N SER A 189 3.61 1.07 -0.05
CA SER A 189 3.44 1.94 -1.22
C SER A 189 4.67 2.80 -1.48
N MET A 190 5.25 3.40 -0.44
CA MET A 190 6.48 4.19 -0.51
C MET A 190 7.74 3.33 -0.37
N ASN A 191 8.89 3.85 -0.81
CA ASN A 191 10.20 3.18 -0.71
C ASN A 191 10.80 3.26 0.70
N HIS A 192 10.41 4.26 1.50
CA HIS A 192 10.87 4.42 2.87
C HIS A 192 9.94 3.68 3.84
N LEU A 193 10.50 3.10 4.90
CA LEU A 193 9.75 2.50 6.00
C LEU A 193 8.89 3.58 6.69
N HIS A 194 7.63 3.25 6.94
CA HIS A 194 6.67 4.12 7.60
C HIS A 194 5.70 3.27 8.42
N ILE A 195 5.55 3.61 9.70
CA ILE A 195 4.53 3.05 10.59
C ILE A 195 3.34 4.00 10.53
N HIS A 196 2.16 3.49 10.19
CA HIS A 196 0.91 4.24 10.25
C HIS A 196 0.43 4.29 11.70
N VAL A 197 0.06 5.48 12.17
CA VAL A 197 -0.74 5.68 13.38
C VAL A 197 -2.03 6.35 12.92
N ILE A 198 -3.14 5.61 12.93
CA ILE A 198 -4.37 5.98 12.22
C ILE A 198 -5.60 5.73 13.08
N SER A 199 -6.56 6.66 13.07
CA SER A 199 -7.86 6.45 13.72
C SER A 199 -8.67 5.35 13.03
N ILE A 200 -9.50 4.64 13.79
CA ILE A 200 -10.24 3.47 13.26
C ILE A 200 -11.38 3.82 12.30
N ASP A 201 -11.82 5.10 12.24
CA ASP A 201 -13.02 5.55 11.53
C ASP A 201 -13.07 5.26 10.01
N ARG A 202 -11.92 5.23 9.32
CA ARG A 202 -11.78 5.11 7.85
C ARG A 202 -12.57 6.15 7.04
N TYR A 203 -13.01 7.23 7.69
CA TYR A 203 -13.76 8.30 7.08
C TYR A 203 -12.81 9.37 6.53
N SER A 204 -12.70 9.43 5.20
CA SER A 204 -11.86 10.39 4.49
C SER A 204 -12.27 10.56 3.03
N ASP A 205 -11.97 11.72 2.45
CA ASP A 205 -12.02 11.93 1.01
C ASP A 205 -10.89 11.27 0.24
N TRP A 206 -9.75 10.98 0.85
CA TRP A 206 -8.65 10.26 0.19
C TRP A 206 -8.85 8.74 0.19
N LEU A 207 -9.90 8.25 0.85
CA LEU A 207 -10.44 6.92 0.61
C LEU A 207 -11.16 6.91 -0.76
N LYS A 208 -10.49 6.38 -1.80
CA LYS A 208 -10.95 6.49 -3.21
C LYS A 208 -11.23 5.17 -3.93
N HIS A 209 -10.69 4.03 -3.47
CA HIS A 209 -10.80 2.74 -4.17
C HIS A 209 -10.46 1.53 -3.27
N LYS A 210 -10.81 0.30 -3.69
CA LYS A 210 -10.70 -0.95 -2.87
C LYS A 210 -9.38 -1.10 -2.12
N LYS A 211 -8.26 -0.84 -2.77
CA LYS A 211 -6.92 -0.93 -2.16
C LYS A 211 -6.66 0.08 -1.02
N HIS A 212 -7.36 1.23 -0.96
CA HIS A 212 -7.20 2.20 0.14
C HIS A 212 -7.99 1.83 1.38
N TYR A 213 -9.11 1.10 1.24
CA TYR A 213 -9.85 0.60 2.38
C TYR A 213 -9.23 -0.71 2.89
N ASN A 214 -9.11 -1.69 2.00
CA ASN A 214 -8.63 -3.02 2.35
C ASN A 214 -7.18 -3.05 2.87
N SER A 215 -6.34 -2.06 2.55
CA SER A 215 -4.99 -2.02 3.11
C SER A 215 -4.98 -1.74 4.62
N PHE A 216 -6.06 -1.20 5.18
CA PHE A 216 -6.24 -0.93 6.61
C PHE A 216 -7.35 -1.80 7.27
N SER A 217 -8.32 -2.32 6.52
CA SER A 217 -9.45 -3.13 7.03
C SER A 217 -9.27 -4.65 6.88
N THR A 218 -8.07 -5.12 6.51
CA THR A 218 -7.74 -6.55 6.40
C THR A 218 -6.34 -6.81 6.95
N PRO A 219 -5.92 -8.08 7.14
CA PRO A 219 -4.56 -8.43 7.60
C PRO A 219 -3.41 -8.03 6.65
N PHE A 220 -3.69 -7.28 5.57
CA PHE A 220 -2.68 -6.49 4.87
C PHE A 220 -2.11 -5.36 5.75
N PHE A 221 -2.89 -4.88 6.71
CA PHE A 221 -2.39 -4.10 7.84
C PHE A 221 -1.88 -5.06 8.91
N VAL A 222 -0.63 -4.89 9.33
CA VAL A 222 -0.03 -5.68 10.40
C VAL A 222 0.23 -4.76 11.59
N PRO A 223 -0.42 -4.98 12.76
CA PRO A 223 -0.17 -4.20 13.97
C PRO A 223 1.31 -4.24 14.37
N ILE A 224 1.84 -3.15 14.93
CA ILE A 224 3.22 -3.12 15.44
C ILE A 224 3.42 -4.13 16.58
N ASP A 225 2.40 -4.35 17.40
CA ASP A 225 2.47 -5.23 18.57
C ASP A 225 2.70 -6.70 18.19
N ASP A 226 2.20 -7.13 17.02
CA ASP A 226 2.31 -8.48 16.49
C ASP A 226 3.72 -8.85 15.98
N PHE A 227 4.66 -7.90 15.91
CA PHE A 227 6.04 -8.18 15.48
C PHE A 227 6.93 -8.69 16.64
N PRO A 228 7.88 -9.60 16.35
CA PRO A 228 8.20 -10.16 15.02
C PRO A 228 7.22 -11.28 14.61
N LEU A 229 6.83 -11.30 13.32
CA LEU A 229 5.91 -12.31 12.79
C LEU A 229 6.56 -13.70 12.72
N ALA A 230 5.78 -14.76 12.94
CA ALA A 230 6.19 -16.13 12.63
C ALA A 230 6.50 -16.28 11.13
N GLN A 231 7.38 -17.23 10.75
CA GLN A 231 7.86 -17.37 9.36
C GLN A 231 6.80 -17.93 8.40
N ASP A 232 5.82 -18.66 8.94
CA ASP A 232 4.67 -19.24 8.25
C ASP A 232 3.41 -18.34 8.28
N ASP A 233 3.47 -17.19 8.97
CA ASP A 233 2.35 -16.25 9.10
C ASP A 233 1.81 -15.82 7.72
N ALA A 234 0.52 -16.04 7.49
CA ALA A 234 -0.16 -15.75 6.23
C ALA A 234 0.03 -14.29 5.75
N ARG A 235 0.26 -13.35 6.67
CA ARG A 235 0.53 -11.93 6.39
C ARG A 235 1.86 -11.69 5.69
N ARG A 236 2.80 -12.65 5.71
CA ARG A 236 4.00 -12.68 4.86
C ARG A 236 3.69 -12.95 3.38
N HIS A 237 2.48 -13.37 3.04
CA HIS A 237 2.06 -13.72 1.67
C HIS A 237 0.80 -12.97 1.17
N PRO A 238 0.70 -11.63 1.32
CA PRO A 238 -0.55 -10.87 1.17
C PRO A 238 -1.21 -10.96 -0.23
N THR A 239 -0.42 -11.26 -1.27
CA THR A 239 -0.93 -11.49 -2.64
C THR A 239 -1.67 -12.83 -2.76
N ARG A 240 -1.15 -13.88 -2.11
CA ARG A 240 -1.74 -15.24 -2.03
C ARG A 240 -3.07 -15.19 -1.30
N GLU A 241 -3.06 -14.59 -0.12
CA GLU A 241 -4.23 -14.40 0.75
C GLU A 241 -5.29 -13.42 0.20
N GLY A 242 -4.96 -12.74 -0.90
CA GLY A 242 -5.89 -11.90 -1.66
C GLY A 242 -6.43 -10.70 -0.90
N TYR A 243 -5.81 -10.27 0.21
CA TYR A 243 -6.36 -9.29 1.16
C TYR A 243 -6.92 -8.02 0.48
N LEU A 244 -6.15 -7.40 -0.43
CA LEU A 244 -6.58 -6.19 -1.17
C LEU A 244 -7.70 -6.41 -2.20
N ARG A 245 -8.09 -7.66 -2.47
CA ARG A 245 -9.18 -8.05 -3.38
C ARG A 245 -10.48 -8.41 -2.64
N ARG A 246 -10.39 -8.77 -1.35
CA ARG A 246 -11.54 -9.13 -0.48
C ARG A 246 -12.64 -8.07 -0.52
N ASP A 247 -13.85 -8.45 -0.16
CA ASP A 247 -15.00 -7.55 -0.19
C ASP A 247 -15.06 -6.56 0.98
N TYR A 248 -15.93 -5.57 0.81
CA TYR A 248 -16.00 -4.38 1.65
C TYR A 248 -16.74 -4.65 2.97
N ILE A 249 -16.05 -5.26 3.94
CA ILE A 249 -16.55 -5.46 5.30
C ILE A 249 -16.41 -4.16 6.11
N CYS A 250 -17.48 -3.66 6.72
CA CYS A 250 -17.41 -2.50 7.63
C CYS A 250 -16.57 -2.81 8.87
N TRP A 251 -15.74 -1.86 9.30
CA TRP A 251 -14.84 -2.02 10.45
C TRP A 251 -15.55 -2.03 11.81
N ARG A 252 -16.75 -1.44 11.92
CA ARG A 252 -17.53 -1.32 13.17
C ARG A 252 -18.65 -2.34 13.23
N CYS A 253 -19.63 -2.30 12.32
CA CYS A 253 -20.75 -3.25 12.34
C CYS A 253 -20.51 -4.61 11.62
N GLY A 254 -19.40 -4.79 10.91
CA GLY A 254 -19.08 -6.05 10.19
C GLY A 254 -19.94 -6.34 8.95
N LYS A 255 -20.84 -5.43 8.54
CA LYS A 255 -21.69 -5.58 7.35
C LYS A 255 -20.88 -5.61 6.05
N ASP A 256 -21.24 -6.48 5.12
CA ASP A 256 -20.61 -6.63 3.81
C ASP A 256 -21.26 -5.74 2.74
N TYR A 257 -20.42 -5.05 1.96
CA TYR A 257 -20.78 -4.20 0.83
C TYR A 257 -20.22 -4.73 -0.51
N GLY A 258 -19.62 -5.92 -0.54
CA GLY A 258 -19.16 -6.58 -1.77
C GLY A 258 -18.09 -5.75 -2.48
N ASN A 259 -18.41 -5.32 -3.71
CA ASN A 259 -17.60 -4.42 -4.53
C ASN A 259 -18.16 -2.99 -4.60
N LYS A 260 -19.19 -2.66 -3.82
CA LYS A 260 -19.94 -1.39 -3.89
C LYS A 260 -19.30 -0.26 -3.08
N PHE A 261 -18.24 0.35 -3.59
CA PHE A 261 -17.50 1.37 -2.84
C PHE A 261 -18.34 2.61 -2.46
N SER A 262 -19.31 3.01 -3.28
CA SER A 262 -20.18 4.16 -3.00
C SER A 262 -21.11 3.91 -1.80
N GLU A 263 -21.72 2.73 -1.71
CA GLU A 263 -22.56 2.35 -0.56
C GLU A 263 -21.73 2.25 0.73
N LEU A 264 -20.49 1.74 0.64
CA LEU A 264 -19.56 1.77 1.76
C LEU A 264 -19.20 3.21 2.17
N LYS A 265 -18.95 4.12 1.22
CA LYS A 265 -18.57 5.52 1.55
C LYS A 265 -19.67 6.27 2.31
N VAL A 266 -20.94 6.07 1.96
CA VAL A 266 -22.09 6.62 2.72
C VAL A 266 -22.10 6.01 4.12
N HIS A 267 -21.95 4.69 4.23
CA HIS A 267 -21.98 4.01 5.51
C HIS A 267 -20.82 4.37 6.45
N LEU A 268 -19.61 4.62 5.93
CA LEU A 268 -18.49 5.10 6.74
C LEU A 268 -18.72 6.52 7.26
N GLU A 269 -19.58 7.32 6.63
CA GLU A 269 -20.02 8.62 7.15
C GLU A 269 -21.05 8.45 8.28
N GLU A 270 -22.01 7.52 8.14
CA GLU A 270 -22.93 7.11 9.21
C GLU A 270 -22.15 6.63 10.45
N GLU A 271 -21.29 5.63 10.27
CA GLU A 271 -20.45 5.02 11.31
C GLU A 271 -19.55 6.05 12.00
N PHE A 272 -18.96 7.01 11.26
CA PHE A 272 -18.18 8.11 11.84
C PHE A 272 -19.05 9.11 12.62
N ASN A 273 -20.24 9.44 12.11
CA ASN A 273 -21.15 10.39 12.74
C ASN A 273 -21.70 9.87 14.07
N GLU A 274 -21.94 8.56 14.19
CA GLU A 274 -22.19 7.89 15.48
C GLU A 274 -20.92 7.80 16.33
N TRP A 275 -19.82 7.29 15.76
CA TRP A 275 -18.58 7.01 16.50
C TRP A 275 -18.02 8.23 17.22
N LYS A 276 -18.16 9.44 16.66
CA LYS A 276 -17.71 10.69 17.29
C LYS A 276 -18.65 11.20 18.41
N GLN A 277 -19.84 10.62 18.55
CA GLN A 277 -20.83 10.95 19.59
C GLN A 277 -20.82 9.98 20.78
N LEU A 278 -20.20 8.79 20.62
CA LEU A 278 -19.87 7.89 21.72
C LEU A 278 -19.02 8.62 22.78
#